data_AF-A0AAU8I6G4-F1
#
_entry.id   AF-A0AAU8I6G4-F1
#
_cell.length_a   1.000
_cell.length_b   1.000
_cell.length_c   1.000
_cell.angle_alpha   90.00
_cell.angle_beta   90.00
_cell.angle_gamma   90.00
#
_symmetry.space_group_name_H-M   'P 1'
#
loop_
_entity.id
_entity.type
_entity.pdbx_description
1 polymer ?
#
loop_
_entity_poly.entity_id
_entity_poly.type
_entity_poly.pdbx_seq_one_letter_code
_entity_poly.pdbx_strand_id
1 'polypeptide(L)'
;MTTFQFQPCWKEELVCIGPGGEFVLDFPMGVPTVYVPTEHAWAQSAPAWARDLWPVFKAELEAWCQARDVQFFLDGSAKCYGAVAKT
;
A
#
# COMPACT_ATOMS: atom_id res chain seq x y z
N MET A 1 -31.66 -3.16 -17.98
CA MET A 1 -31.33 -3.79 -16.69
C MET A 1 -29.82 -3.89 -16.61
N THR A 2 -29.20 -3.40 -15.53
CA THR A 2 -27.74 -3.50 -15.39
C THR A 2 -27.37 -4.55 -14.35
N THR A 3 -26.47 -5.46 -14.71
CA THR A 3 -26.02 -6.55 -13.82
C THR A 3 -25.07 -6.04 -12.72
N PHE A 4 -24.38 -4.91 -12.91
CA PHE A 4 -23.57 -4.21 -11.90
C PHE A 4 -23.57 -2.69 -12.13
N GLN A 5 -23.49 -1.90 -11.05
CA GLN A 5 -23.26 -0.44 -11.06
C GLN A 5 -22.49 -0.03 -9.80
N PHE A 6 -21.63 0.99 -9.91
CA PHE A 6 -20.66 1.39 -8.89
C PHE A 6 -20.56 2.91 -8.78
N GLN A 7 -20.21 3.39 -7.57
CA GLN A 7 -20.01 4.78 -7.18
C GLN A 7 -19.53 4.81 -5.71
N PRO A 8 -19.40 5.99 -5.10
CA PRO A 8 -18.14 6.70 -4.82
C PRO A 8 -17.03 5.86 -4.14
N CYS A 9 -15.77 6.20 -4.43
CA CYS A 9 -14.57 5.62 -3.85
C CYS A 9 -13.72 6.75 -3.23
N TRP A 10 -13.73 6.86 -1.90
CA TRP A 10 -12.75 7.66 -1.17
C TRP A 10 -11.72 6.69 -0.64
N LYS A 11 -10.56 6.68 -1.29
CA LYS A 11 -9.43 5.83 -0.94
C LYS A 11 -8.30 6.74 -0.55
N GLU A 12 -7.82 6.59 0.65
CA GLU A 12 -6.62 7.28 1.04
C GLU A 12 -5.45 6.35 0.89
N GLU A 13 -4.42 6.91 0.28
CA GLU A 13 -3.32 6.17 -0.29
C GLU A 13 -2.03 6.70 0.32
N LEU A 14 -1.19 5.78 0.76
CA LEU A 14 0.20 6.11 1.06
C LEU A 14 1.04 5.79 -0.16
N VAL A 15 1.63 6.82 -0.77
CA VAL A 15 2.54 6.65 -1.90
C VAL A 15 3.93 6.25 -1.40
N CYS A 16 4.42 5.11 -1.89
CA CYS A 16 5.80 4.67 -1.71
C CYS A 16 6.58 4.92 -3.01
N ILE A 17 7.69 5.65 -2.91
CA ILE A 17 8.59 5.96 -4.03
C ILE A 17 9.91 5.24 -3.77
N GLY A 18 10.36 4.46 -4.75
CA GLY A 18 11.60 3.69 -4.69
C GLY A 18 12.39 3.72 -6.01
N PRO A 19 13.49 2.96 -6.10
CA PRO A 19 14.43 3.03 -7.22
C PRO A 19 13.84 2.60 -8.56
N GLY A 20 12.77 1.79 -8.56
CA GLY A 20 12.12 1.29 -9.77
C GLY A 20 10.79 1.98 -10.11
N GLY A 21 10.39 3.00 -9.35
CA GLY A 21 9.13 3.73 -9.55
C GLY A 21 8.35 3.90 -8.25
N GLU A 22 7.02 3.94 -8.38
CA GLU A 22 6.11 4.19 -7.27
C GLU A 22 4.97 3.16 -7.23
N PHE A 23 4.45 2.94 -6.03
CA PHE A 23 3.22 2.18 -5.77
C PHE A 23 2.49 2.81 -4.59
N VAL A 24 1.24 2.43 -4.38
CA VAL A 24 0.43 2.93 -3.26
C VAL A 24 -0.08 1.79 -2.37
N LEU A 25 -0.26 2.11 -1.09
CA LEU A 25 -0.85 1.26 -0.06
C LEU A 25 -2.14 1.88 0.46
N ASP A 26 -3.00 1.06 1.06
CA ASP A 26 -4.19 1.55 1.74
C ASP A 26 -3.82 2.30 3.02
N PHE A 27 -4.34 3.52 3.17
CA PHE A 27 -4.03 4.45 4.24
C PHE A 27 -5.25 5.27 4.71
N PRO A 28 -6.32 4.66 5.26
CA PRO A 28 -7.60 5.34 5.54
C PRO A 28 -7.55 6.47 6.60
N MET A 29 -8.44 7.47 6.51
CA MET A 29 -8.54 8.59 7.47
C MET A 29 -9.42 8.15 8.63
N GLY A 30 -9.11 8.71 9.78
CA GLY A 30 -9.69 8.39 11.07
C GLY A 30 -8.54 8.23 12.05
N VAL A 31 -7.95 7.04 12.06
CA VAL A 31 -6.66 6.79 12.70
C VAL A 31 -5.67 6.46 11.58
N PRO A 32 -4.64 7.30 11.33
CA PRO A 32 -3.62 7.03 10.32
C PRO A 32 -3.08 5.61 10.49
N THR A 33 -3.40 4.73 9.54
CA THR A 33 -3.09 3.30 9.61
C THR A 33 -2.63 2.83 8.26
N VAL A 34 -1.43 2.24 8.18
CA VAL A 34 -0.97 1.59 6.97
C VAL A 34 -1.24 0.11 7.07
N TYR A 35 -2.01 -0.42 6.11
CA TYR A 35 -2.21 -1.86 5.94
C TYR A 35 -1.12 -2.41 5.03
N VAL A 36 -0.21 -3.16 5.65
CA VAL A 36 1.02 -3.64 5.02
C VAL A 36 0.84 -5.08 4.58
N PRO A 37 1.06 -5.41 3.30
CA PRO A 37 1.00 -6.79 2.85
C PRO A 37 2.01 -7.66 3.61
N THR A 38 1.56 -8.81 4.08
CA THR A 38 2.47 -9.90 4.48
C THR A 38 3.43 -10.26 3.33
N GLU A 39 4.56 -10.90 3.63
CA GLU A 39 5.52 -11.32 2.59
C GLU A 39 4.88 -12.15 1.47
N HIS A 40 3.95 -13.04 1.85
CA HIS A 40 3.18 -13.83 0.90
C HIS A 40 2.28 -12.97 -0.01
N ALA A 41 1.57 -11.99 0.55
CA ALA A 41 0.70 -11.07 -0.20
C ALA A 41 1.50 -10.07 -1.06
N TRP A 42 2.69 -9.69 -0.58
CA TRP A 42 3.64 -8.85 -1.31
C TRP A 42 4.10 -9.53 -2.60
N ALA A 43 4.48 -10.80 -2.54
CA ALA A 43 4.91 -11.56 -3.71
C ALA A 43 3.85 -11.57 -4.84
N GLN A 44 2.56 -11.44 -4.48
CA GLN A 44 1.44 -11.45 -5.42
C GLN A 44 1.09 -10.07 -5.99
N SER A 45 1.38 -8.98 -5.29
CA SER A 45 0.88 -7.64 -5.63
C SER A 45 1.96 -6.58 -5.83
N ALA A 46 3.16 -6.78 -5.28
CA ALA A 46 4.26 -5.83 -5.42
C ALA A 46 4.67 -5.66 -6.89
N PRO A 47 5.05 -4.43 -7.29
CA PRO A 47 5.59 -4.21 -8.62
C PRO A 47 6.87 -5.01 -8.81
N ALA A 48 7.15 -5.39 -10.06
CA ALA A 48 8.27 -6.29 -10.38
C ALA A 48 9.62 -5.82 -9.81
N TRP A 49 9.86 -4.51 -9.81
CA TRP A 49 11.10 -3.92 -9.28
C TRP A 49 11.23 -4.02 -7.75
N ALA A 50 10.13 -4.17 -7.02
CA ALA A 50 10.11 -4.19 -5.55
C ALA A 50 9.97 -5.60 -4.99
N ARG A 51 9.73 -6.62 -5.82
CA ARG A 51 9.31 -7.96 -5.38
C ARG A 51 10.26 -8.59 -4.36
N ASP A 52 11.57 -8.43 -4.55
CA ASP A 52 12.60 -8.98 -3.66
C ASP A 52 12.99 -8.04 -2.50
N LEU A 53 12.35 -6.87 -2.39
CA LEU A 53 12.66 -5.83 -1.40
C LEU A 53 11.76 -5.87 -0.17
N TRP A 54 10.93 -6.91 0.02
CA TRP A 54 9.97 -6.96 1.13
C TRP A 54 10.59 -6.69 2.52
N PRO A 55 11.74 -7.31 2.89
CA PRO A 55 12.34 -7.07 4.20
C PRO A 55 12.76 -5.60 4.40
N VAL A 56 13.28 -4.96 3.33
CA VAL A 56 13.72 -3.57 3.34
C VAL A 56 12.51 -2.64 3.44
N PHE A 57 11.54 -2.82 2.55
CA PHE A 57 10.28 -2.07 2.52
C PHE A 57 9.58 -2.10 3.89
N LYS A 58 9.44 -3.29 4.48
CA LYS A 58 8.77 -3.46 5.78
C LYS A 58 9.49 -2.65 6.87
N ALA A 59 10.82 -2.80 6.97
CA ALA A 59 11.61 -2.14 7.99
C ALA A 59 11.56 -0.62 7.87
N GLU A 60 11.68 -0.09 6.66
CA GLU A 60 11.65 1.36 6.41
C GLU A 60 10.25 1.94 6.67
N LEU A 61 9.19 1.25 6.26
CA LEU A 61 7.81 1.69 6.49
C LEU A 61 7.45 1.66 7.98
N GLU A 62 7.87 0.61 8.70
CA GLU A 62 7.67 0.51 10.15
C GLU A 62 8.35 1.67 10.90
N ALA A 63 9.60 1.99 10.53
CA ALA A 63 10.30 3.15 11.07
C ALA A 63 9.62 4.49 10.74
N TRP A 64 9.12 4.63 9.50
CA TRP A 64 8.38 5.81 9.08
C TRP A 64 7.08 5.99 9.88
N CYS A 65 6.36 4.90 10.14
CA CYS A 65 5.12 4.88 10.91
C CYS A 65 5.38 5.30 12.37
N GLN A 66 6.40 4.73 13.00
CA GLN A 66 6.80 5.09 14.37
C GLN A 66 7.13 6.57 14.51
N ALA A 67 7.84 7.14 13.53
CA ALA A 67 8.23 8.56 13.56
C ALA A 67 7.05 9.54 13.37
N ARG A 68 5.89 9.07 12.90
CA ARG A 68 4.73 9.90 12.55
C ARG A 68 3.47 9.57 13.34
N ASP A 69 3.60 8.71 14.35
CA ASP A 69 2.46 8.21 15.15
C ASP A 69 1.36 7.60 14.27
N VAL A 70 1.80 6.78 13.30
CA VAL A 70 0.93 6.05 12.37
C VAL A 70 0.90 4.59 12.77
N GLN A 71 -0.29 3.98 12.76
CA GLN A 71 -0.44 2.55 13.04
C GLN A 71 0.11 1.71 11.87
N PHE A 72 0.80 0.63 12.21
CA PHE A 72 1.37 -0.32 11.27
C PHE A 72 0.69 -1.68 11.49
N PHE A 73 0.03 -2.22 10.46
CA PHE A 73 -0.67 -3.49 10.57
C PHE A 73 -0.33 -4.42 9.42
N LEU A 74 0.15 -5.63 9.72
CA LEU A 74 0.37 -6.66 8.70
C LEU A 74 -0.95 -7.37 8.35
N ASP A 75 -1.28 -7.38 7.07
CA ASP A 75 -2.53 -7.93 6.55
C ASP A 75 -2.24 -8.82 5.32
N GLY A 76 -2.79 -10.03 5.30
CA GLY A 76 -2.67 -10.96 4.17
C GLY A 76 -3.56 -10.60 2.97
N SER A 77 -4.52 -9.70 3.16
CA SER A 77 -5.43 -9.21 2.13
C SER A 77 -5.00 -7.87 1.52
N ALA A 78 -4.12 -7.13 2.19
CA ALA A 78 -3.53 -5.89 1.70
C ALA A 78 -2.69 -6.11 0.44
N LYS A 79 -2.64 -5.08 -0.42
CA LYS A 79 -2.00 -5.15 -1.73
C LYS A 79 -1.25 -3.85 -2.04
N CYS A 80 -0.22 -3.96 -2.85
CA CYS A 80 0.34 -2.81 -3.55
C CYS A 80 -0.53 -2.50 -4.77
N TYR A 81 -0.87 -1.24 -4.98
CA TYR A 81 -1.55 -0.78 -6.19
C TYR A 81 -0.59 0.05 -7.04
N GLY A 82 -0.75 0.00 -8.36
CA GLY A 82 0.00 0.90 -9.24
C GLY A 82 -0.39 2.34 -8.95
N ALA A 83 0.59 3.24 -8.84
CA ALA A 83 0.29 4.66 -8.73
C ALA A 83 -0.44 5.11 -10.01
N VAL A 84 -1.62 5.67 -9.86
CA VAL A 84 -2.37 6.19 -11.01
C VAL A 84 -1.67 7.46 -11.48
N ALA A 85 -1.29 7.51 -12.75
CA ALA A 85 -0.73 8.71 -13.36
C ALA A 85 -1.69 9.89 -13.14
N LYS A 86 -1.27 10.87 -12.32
CA LYS A 86 -1.99 12.13 -12.18
C LYS A 86 -1.91 12.83 -13.54
N THR A 87 -3.00 12.81 -14.30
CA THR A 87 -3.15 13.57 -15.55
C THR A 87 -3.59 14.99 -15.23
#